data_AF-A0A851SAF8-F1
#
_entry.id   AF-A0A851SAF8-F1
#
_cell.length_a   1.000
_cell.length_b   1.000
_cell.length_c   1.000
_cell.angle_alpha   90.00
_cell.angle_beta   90.00
_cell.angle_gamma   90.00
#
_symmetry.space_group_name_H-M   'P 1'
#
loop_
_entity.id
_entity.type
_entity.pdbx_description
1 polymer ?
#
loop_
_entity_poly.entity_id
_entity_poly.type
_entity_poly.pdbx_seq_one_letter_code
_entity_poly.pdbx_strand_id
1 'polypeptide(L)'
;PHQQVPGVNLPISQLTYFFSAILISGVIHEVGHGVAAIREQVRFNGFGIFIFIVYPGAFVDLFTTHLQLISPVQQLRIFCAGRVWHNFVLGVASFMVLFLLPAILFPFYYTGVGALVTEIAEDSPANGPRGLFVGDLVTNLQDCPVYNVEDWNFCLGDIAEKSQVGYCVSAATLQQLSFPARVYRRLDGTVECCSNNSLTDICFSYSNKLDSHLYACLPARKVIEASKVCRTNTDCHKDFVPSFCVTPSLENQTRLIRVKHPPHIDMLYVGHPMHLQYTVSLSSFVPRQNFLSIDLPVVIETFCKYLISLSGALAVINAVPCFALDGQWILNSFLEATLSSLIVEKQNREFVGFLILLAGSALLAANVALGLWMVTAR
;
A
#
# COMPACT_ATOMS: atom_id res chain seq x y z
N PRO A 1 -8.51 8.10 -4.25
CA PRO A 1 -7.69 7.10 -4.98
C PRO A 1 -6.63 7.81 -5.85
N HIS A 2 -5.46 8.09 -5.26
CA HIS A 2 -4.32 8.58 -6.04
C HIS A 2 -3.75 7.40 -6.83
N GLN A 3 -3.88 7.48 -8.16
CA GLN A 3 -3.29 6.50 -9.06
C GLN A 3 -1.76 6.60 -8.94
N GLN A 4 -1.14 5.56 -8.39
CA GLN A 4 0.32 5.47 -8.27
C GLN A 4 0.89 5.31 -9.68
N VAL A 5 1.76 6.23 -10.09
CA VAL A 5 2.37 6.26 -11.42
C VAL A 5 3.85 5.91 -11.23
N PRO A 6 4.32 4.75 -11.73
CA PRO A 6 5.72 4.36 -11.68
C PRO A 6 6.64 5.47 -12.17
N GLY A 7 7.54 5.96 -11.30
CA GLY A 7 8.59 6.93 -11.63
C GLY A 7 8.38 8.38 -11.19
N VAL A 8 7.17 8.78 -10.74
CA VAL A 8 6.92 10.15 -10.24
C VAL A 8 6.66 10.19 -8.74
N ASN A 9 6.00 9.16 -8.19
CA ASN A 9 5.54 9.13 -6.79
C ASN A 9 5.90 7.83 -6.02
N LEU A 10 6.79 6.99 -6.57
CA LEU A 10 7.21 5.73 -5.94
C LEU A 10 8.66 5.83 -5.45
N PRO A 11 8.95 5.45 -4.19
CA PRO A 11 10.31 5.48 -3.67
C PRO A 11 11.23 4.54 -4.48
N ILE A 12 12.52 4.89 -4.55
CA ILE A 12 13.53 4.14 -5.34
C ILE A 12 13.57 2.66 -4.93
N SER A 13 13.30 2.33 -3.67
CA SER A 13 13.17 0.96 -3.18
C SER A 13 12.07 0.18 -3.92
N GLN A 14 10.92 0.80 -4.17
CA GLN A 14 9.81 0.18 -4.91
C GLN A 14 10.08 0.03 -6.40
N LEU A 15 10.92 0.89 -6.96
CA LEU A 15 11.36 0.80 -8.34
C LEU A 15 12.17 -0.48 -8.59
N THR A 16 12.97 -0.92 -7.61
CA THR A 16 13.73 -2.18 -7.72
C THR A 16 12.82 -3.42 -7.74
N TYR A 17 11.75 -3.43 -6.93
CA TYR A 17 10.74 -4.50 -6.97
C TYR A 17 10.00 -4.52 -8.31
N PHE A 18 9.67 -3.35 -8.85
CA PHE A 18 9.02 -3.22 -10.14
C PHE A 18 9.89 -3.79 -11.28
N PHE A 19 11.16 -3.36 -11.40
CA PHE A 19 12.04 -3.84 -12.48
C PHE A 19 12.38 -5.33 -12.35
N SER A 20 12.59 -5.82 -11.13
CA SER A 20 12.84 -7.25 -10.90
C SER A 20 11.61 -8.10 -11.24
N ALA A 21 10.41 -7.67 -10.87
CA ALA A 21 9.16 -8.36 -11.20
C ALA A 21 8.90 -8.39 -12.72
N ILE A 22 9.16 -7.28 -13.43
CA ILE A 22 9.08 -7.23 -14.90
C ILE A 22 10.06 -8.23 -15.53
N LEU A 23 11.33 -8.19 -15.12
CA LEU A 23 12.36 -9.07 -15.67
C LEU A 23 11.99 -10.54 -15.45
N ILE A 24 11.58 -10.91 -14.24
CA ILE A 24 11.20 -12.29 -13.90
C ILE A 24 9.97 -12.72 -14.70
N SER A 25 8.94 -11.87 -14.80
CA SER A 25 7.77 -12.19 -15.60
C SER A 25 8.11 -12.31 -17.09
N GLY A 26 9.00 -11.47 -17.61
CA GLY A 26 9.48 -11.55 -18.99
C GLY A 26 10.25 -12.84 -19.24
N VAL A 27 11.19 -13.21 -18.37
CA VAL A 27 11.93 -14.47 -18.50
C VAL A 27 11.00 -15.68 -18.48
N ILE A 28 10.02 -15.72 -17.57
CA ILE A 28 9.06 -16.83 -17.49
C ILE A 28 8.17 -16.90 -18.72
N HIS A 29 7.75 -15.75 -19.27
CA HIS A 29 7.00 -15.67 -20.52
C HIS A 29 7.77 -16.29 -21.69
N GLU A 30 9.03 -15.89 -21.86
CA GLU A 30 9.90 -16.40 -22.91
C GLU A 30 10.24 -17.88 -22.73
N VAL A 31 10.53 -18.32 -21.52
CA VAL A 31 10.69 -19.76 -21.20
C VAL A 31 9.43 -20.53 -21.59
N GLY A 32 8.24 -19.94 -21.40
CA GLY A 32 6.99 -20.50 -21.87
C GLY A 32 6.94 -20.75 -23.37
N HIS A 33 7.38 -19.78 -24.19
CA HIS A 33 7.54 -19.96 -25.63
C HIS A 33 8.54 -21.07 -25.96
N GLY A 34 9.68 -21.12 -25.27
CA GLY A 34 10.70 -22.15 -25.46
C GLY A 34 10.21 -23.56 -25.15
N VAL A 35 9.52 -23.77 -24.03
CA VAL A 35 8.96 -25.08 -23.64
C VAL A 35 7.93 -25.55 -24.65
N ALA A 36 7.11 -24.65 -25.18
CA ALA A 36 6.11 -24.97 -26.20
C ALA A 36 6.74 -25.32 -27.55
N ALA A 37 7.77 -24.58 -27.95
CA ALA A 37 8.54 -24.85 -29.16
C ALA A 37 9.18 -26.25 -29.12
N ILE A 38 9.77 -26.65 -27.99
CA ILE A 38 10.33 -28.00 -27.79
C ILE A 38 9.24 -29.07 -27.95
N ARG A 39 8.06 -28.85 -27.35
CA ARG A 39 6.96 -29.81 -27.43
C ARG A 39 6.47 -30.04 -28.86
N GLU A 40 6.47 -28.98 -29.68
CA GLU A 40 6.10 -29.03 -31.09
C GLU A 40 7.30 -29.30 -32.02
N GLN A 41 8.44 -29.77 -31.47
CA GLN A 41 9.65 -30.16 -32.21
C GLN A 41 10.30 -29.02 -33.02
N VAL A 42 10.13 -27.78 -32.56
CA VAL A 42 10.73 -26.60 -33.18
C VAL A 42 12.06 -26.29 -32.50
N ARG A 43 13.12 -26.14 -33.29
CA ARG A 43 14.43 -25.69 -32.80
C ARG A 43 14.40 -24.19 -32.55
N PHE A 44 14.98 -23.76 -31.43
CA PHE A 44 15.22 -22.34 -31.10
C PHE A 44 16.74 -22.11 -30.98
N ASN A 45 17.20 -20.90 -31.30
CA ASN A 45 18.64 -20.56 -31.30
C ASN A 45 19.15 -20.20 -29.90
N GLY A 46 18.29 -19.61 -29.07
CA GLY A 46 18.64 -19.24 -27.71
C GLY A 46 17.64 -18.30 -27.05
N PHE A 47 17.98 -17.91 -25.82
CA PHE A 47 17.27 -16.89 -25.04
C PHE A 47 18.15 -15.65 -24.95
N GLY A 48 17.56 -14.47 -25.07
CA GLY A 48 18.21 -13.18 -24.92
C GLY A 48 17.56 -12.33 -23.84
N ILE A 49 18.35 -11.44 -23.24
CA ILE A 49 17.87 -10.37 -22.36
C ILE A 49 18.31 -9.06 -23.00
N PHE A 50 17.42 -8.08 -23.05
CA PHE A 50 17.71 -6.74 -23.55
C PHE A 50 17.32 -5.70 -22.52
N ILE A 51 17.99 -4.55 -22.56
CA ILE A 51 17.65 -3.39 -21.73
C ILE A 51 17.34 -2.25 -22.70
N PHE A 52 16.08 -1.79 -22.71
CA PHE A 52 15.66 -0.65 -23.52
C PHE A 52 15.50 0.58 -22.62
N ILE A 53 16.51 1.46 -22.62
CA ILE A 53 16.63 2.71 -21.84
C ILE A 53 16.61 2.48 -20.31
N VAL A 54 15.48 2.04 -19.76
CA VAL A 54 15.31 1.71 -18.33
C VAL A 54 14.54 0.38 -18.14
N TYR A 55 13.99 -0.20 -19.20
CA TYR A 55 13.16 -1.40 -19.14
C TYR A 55 13.98 -2.67 -19.42
N PRO A 56 14.13 -3.59 -18.46
CA PRO A 56 14.69 -4.91 -18.71
C PRO A 56 13.64 -5.83 -19.35
N GLY A 57 13.90 -6.31 -20.56
CA GLY A 57 13.06 -7.29 -21.27
C GLY A 57 13.83 -8.57 -21.56
N ALA A 58 13.09 -9.66 -21.80
CA ALA A 58 13.63 -10.92 -22.30
C ALA A 58 13.01 -11.23 -23.66
N PHE A 59 13.69 -12.01 -24.51
CA PHE A 59 13.13 -12.55 -25.76
C PHE A 59 13.67 -13.96 -26.04
N VAL A 60 12.87 -14.83 -26.66
CA VAL A 60 13.34 -16.06 -27.31
C VAL A 60 13.60 -15.83 -28.78
N ASP A 61 14.79 -16.19 -29.27
CA ASP A 61 15.07 -16.22 -30.69
C ASP A 61 14.62 -17.55 -31.31
N LEU A 62 13.43 -17.53 -31.91
CA LEU A 62 12.82 -18.66 -32.61
C LEU A 62 13.12 -18.59 -34.12
N PHE A 63 13.43 -19.73 -34.75
CA PHE A 63 13.59 -19.79 -36.21
C PHE A 63 12.27 -19.48 -36.92
N THR A 64 12.16 -18.26 -37.48
CA THR A 64 10.97 -17.79 -38.24
C THR A 64 10.67 -18.66 -39.46
N THR A 65 11.69 -19.24 -40.09
CA THR A 65 11.56 -20.11 -41.26
C THR A 65 10.97 -21.49 -40.94
N HIS A 66 11.29 -22.06 -39.78
CA HIS A 66 10.68 -23.31 -39.31
C HIS A 66 9.27 -23.09 -38.75
N LEU A 67 9.01 -21.93 -38.12
CA LEU A 67 7.67 -21.57 -37.64
C LEU A 67 6.67 -21.47 -38.80
N GLN A 68 7.05 -20.85 -39.93
CA GLN A 68 6.19 -20.73 -41.11
C GLN A 68 5.88 -22.06 -41.81
N LEU A 69 6.67 -23.11 -41.57
CA LEU A 69 6.49 -24.45 -42.14
C LEU A 69 5.55 -25.34 -41.31
N ILE A 70 5.17 -24.90 -40.12
CA ILE A 70 4.38 -25.65 -39.16
C ILE A 70 2.89 -25.33 -39.30
N SER A 71 2.02 -26.27 -38.97
CA SER A 71 0.57 -26.07 -39.12
C SER A 71 0.07 -24.87 -38.29
N PRO A 72 -0.95 -24.13 -38.77
CA PRO A 72 -1.49 -22.97 -38.07
C PRO A 72 -1.96 -23.27 -36.65
N VAL A 73 -2.43 -24.49 -36.38
CA VAL A 73 -2.84 -24.95 -35.04
C VAL A 73 -1.64 -25.15 -34.11
N GLN A 74 -0.51 -25.62 -34.63
CA GLN A 74 0.73 -25.78 -33.86
C GLN A 74 1.40 -24.42 -33.62
N GLN A 75 1.39 -23.52 -34.60
CA GLN A 75 1.79 -22.12 -34.39
C GLN A 75 0.93 -21.47 -33.31
N LEU A 76 -0.40 -21.64 -33.39
CA LEU A 76 -1.34 -21.14 -32.38
C LEU A 76 -0.99 -21.70 -31.00
N ARG A 77 -0.63 -22.97 -30.86
CA ARG A 77 -0.19 -23.56 -29.59
C ARG A 77 1.10 -22.95 -29.07
N ILE A 78 2.11 -22.73 -29.90
CA ILE A 78 3.41 -22.17 -29.49
C ILE A 78 3.25 -20.72 -29.06
N PHE A 79 2.55 -19.92 -29.86
CA PHE A 79 2.28 -18.53 -29.51
C PHE A 79 1.38 -18.47 -28.27
N CYS A 80 0.27 -19.24 -28.20
CA CYS A 80 -0.63 -19.26 -27.03
C CYS A 80 0.00 -19.82 -25.75
N ALA A 81 1.02 -20.67 -25.85
CA ALA A 81 1.68 -21.27 -24.69
C ALA A 81 2.56 -20.28 -23.92
N GLY A 82 3.28 -19.38 -24.61
CA GLY A 82 3.86 -18.21 -23.93
C GLY A 82 2.82 -17.15 -23.58
N ARG A 83 1.72 -17.05 -24.36
CA ARG A 83 0.78 -15.91 -24.30
C ARG A 83 -0.07 -15.76 -23.04
N VAL A 84 -0.51 -16.81 -22.38
CA VAL A 84 -1.42 -16.65 -21.22
C VAL A 84 -1.09 -17.66 -20.15
N TRP A 85 -0.82 -18.93 -20.49
CA TRP A 85 -0.72 -19.96 -19.46
C TRP A 85 0.41 -19.71 -18.46
N HIS A 86 1.65 -19.44 -18.88
CA HIS A 86 2.75 -19.30 -17.90
C HIS A 86 2.70 -18.01 -17.08
N ASN A 87 2.34 -16.86 -17.68
CA ASN A 87 2.14 -15.61 -16.93
C ASN A 87 0.88 -15.63 -16.07
N PHE A 88 -0.22 -16.22 -16.55
CA PHE A 88 -1.43 -16.43 -15.77
C PHE A 88 -1.18 -17.40 -14.61
N VAL A 89 -0.50 -18.53 -14.86
CA VAL A 89 -0.12 -19.48 -13.81
C VAL A 89 0.84 -18.83 -12.83
N LEU A 90 1.79 -17.99 -13.26
CA LEU A 90 2.64 -17.22 -12.37
C LEU A 90 1.83 -16.25 -11.50
N GLY A 91 0.86 -15.56 -12.09
CA GLY A 91 -0.07 -14.69 -11.37
C GLY A 91 -0.91 -15.45 -10.35
N VAL A 92 -1.51 -16.58 -10.75
CA VAL A 92 -2.29 -17.45 -9.86
C VAL A 92 -1.42 -18.05 -8.76
N ALA A 93 -0.21 -18.53 -9.09
CA ALA A 93 0.73 -19.06 -8.12
C ALA A 93 1.17 -17.98 -7.12
N SER A 94 1.45 -16.76 -7.58
CA SER A 94 1.78 -15.63 -6.72
C SER A 94 0.61 -15.22 -5.83
N PHE A 95 -0.62 -15.27 -6.36
CA PHE A 95 -1.84 -15.04 -5.58
C PHE A 95 -2.04 -16.12 -4.51
N MET A 96 -1.80 -17.39 -4.85
CA MET A 96 -1.83 -18.49 -3.90
C MET A 96 -0.76 -18.32 -2.81
N VAL A 97 0.45 -17.89 -3.17
CA VAL A 97 1.52 -17.58 -2.21
C VAL A 97 1.10 -16.45 -1.28
N LEU A 98 0.48 -15.37 -1.78
CA LEU A 98 -0.05 -14.30 -0.93
C LEU A 98 -1.14 -14.80 0.02
N PHE A 99 -2.07 -15.61 -0.48
CA PHE A 99 -3.15 -16.17 0.33
C PHE A 99 -2.62 -17.11 1.42
N LEU A 100 -1.60 -17.91 1.10
CA LEU A 100 -0.94 -18.84 2.00
C LEU A 100 0.19 -18.19 2.82
N LEU A 101 0.47 -16.90 2.62
CA LEU A 101 1.59 -16.20 3.26
C LEU A 101 1.55 -16.33 4.79
N PRO A 102 0.39 -16.15 5.47
CA PRO A 102 0.34 -16.34 6.92
C PRO A 102 0.71 -17.75 7.37
N ALA A 103 0.34 -18.77 6.59
CA ALA A 103 0.66 -20.18 6.88
C ALA A 103 2.14 -20.50 6.62
N ILE A 104 2.72 -19.95 5.54
CA ILE A 104 4.13 -20.12 5.18
C ILE A 104 5.04 -19.45 6.22
N LEU A 105 4.63 -18.28 6.71
CA LEU A 105 5.42 -17.50 7.66
C LEU A 105 5.20 -17.93 9.12
N PHE A 106 4.14 -18.67 9.45
CA PHE A 106 3.85 -19.15 10.80
C PHE A 106 5.02 -19.78 11.59
N PRO A 107 5.90 -20.63 11.00
CA PRO A 107 7.05 -21.18 11.73
C PRO A 107 8.09 -20.13 12.15
N PHE A 108 8.13 -18.99 11.45
CA PHE A 108 9.15 -17.95 11.62
C PHE A 108 8.60 -16.67 12.27
N TYR A 109 7.32 -16.37 12.04
CA TYR A 109 6.61 -15.20 12.48
C TYR A 109 5.34 -15.61 13.22
N TYR A 110 4.94 -14.83 14.21
CA TYR A 110 3.64 -14.97 14.86
C TYR A 110 2.80 -13.72 14.59
N THR A 111 1.49 -13.87 14.68
CA THR A 111 0.50 -12.82 14.39
C THR A 111 -0.48 -12.69 15.57
N GLY A 112 -1.25 -11.60 15.61
CA GLY A 112 -2.32 -11.40 16.59
C GLY A 112 -1.89 -10.90 17.97
N VAL A 113 -0.69 -10.34 18.11
CA VAL A 113 -0.19 -9.75 19.37
C VAL A 113 -0.13 -8.23 19.29
N GLY A 114 -0.06 -7.66 18.08
CA GLY A 114 0.06 -6.23 17.84
C GLY A 114 0.53 -5.93 16.43
N ALA A 115 0.57 -4.65 16.09
CA ALA A 115 1.11 -4.15 14.84
C ALA A 115 2.58 -3.74 15.04
N LEU A 116 3.49 -4.38 14.32
CA LEU A 116 4.93 -4.11 14.38
C LEU A 116 5.28 -2.92 13.49
N VAL A 117 6.05 -1.97 14.02
CA VAL A 117 6.53 -0.80 13.28
C VAL A 117 7.72 -1.19 12.40
N THR A 118 7.56 -1.08 11.08
CA THR A 118 8.60 -1.43 10.10
C THR A 118 9.36 -0.19 9.62
N GLU A 119 8.66 0.91 9.38
CA GLU A 119 9.24 2.15 8.86
C GLU A 119 8.45 3.35 9.39
N ILE A 120 9.13 4.48 9.58
CA ILE A 120 8.54 5.74 10.04
C ILE A 120 9.07 6.85 9.13
N ALA A 121 8.18 7.71 8.64
CA ALA A 121 8.59 8.84 7.82
C ALA A 121 9.47 9.82 8.62
N GLU A 122 10.62 10.19 8.07
CA GLU A 122 11.67 10.95 8.77
C GLU A 122 11.18 12.32 9.28
N ASP A 123 10.38 13.03 8.49
CA ASP A 123 9.83 14.36 8.82
C ASP A 123 8.51 14.31 9.61
N SER A 124 8.09 13.13 10.07
CA SER A 124 6.80 13.00 10.76
C SER A 124 6.88 13.33 12.25
N PRO A 125 5.81 13.86 12.86
CA PRO A 125 5.72 14.01 14.33
C PRO A 125 5.78 12.68 15.10
N ALA A 126 5.68 11.56 14.38
CA ALA A 126 5.85 10.22 14.93
C ALA A 126 7.31 9.81 15.10
N ASN A 127 8.23 10.44 14.34
CA ASN A 127 9.66 10.26 14.48
C ASN A 127 10.20 11.28 15.50
N GLY A 128 10.69 10.80 16.63
CA GLY A 128 11.24 11.68 17.66
C GLY A 128 11.72 10.93 18.90
N PRO A 129 12.38 11.60 19.85
CA PRO A 129 12.92 10.96 21.05
C PRO A 129 11.84 10.35 21.97
N ARG A 130 10.58 10.71 21.75
CA ARG A 130 9.39 10.21 22.46
C ARG A 130 8.32 9.71 21.47
N GLY A 131 8.76 9.39 20.25
CA GLY A 131 7.97 8.88 19.16
C GLY A 131 7.96 7.36 19.13
N LEU A 132 7.64 6.81 17.96
CA LEU A 132 7.74 5.38 17.69
C LEU A 132 9.16 5.07 17.18
N PHE A 133 9.63 3.84 17.42
CA PHE A 133 10.87 3.34 16.85
C PHE A 133 10.61 2.10 15.98
N VAL A 134 11.48 1.88 14.99
CA VAL A 134 11.43 0.68 14.16
C VAL A 134 11.67 -0.55 15.02
N GLY A 135 10.79 -1.54 14.92
CA GLY A 135 10.77 -2.74 15.76
C GLY A 135 9.84 -2.66 16.97
N ASP A 136 9.22 -1.51 17.24
CA ASP A 136 8.25 -1.39 18.33
C ASP A 136 6.95 -2.12 18.00
N LEU A 137 6.33 -2.73 19.02
CA LEU A 137 5.06 -3.41 18.90
C LEU A 137 3.92 -2.54 19.44
N VAL A 138 3.07 -2.06 18.55
CA VAL A 138 1.86 -1.32 18.93
C VAL A 138 0.77 -2.29 19.35
N THR A 139 0.28 -2.12 20.58
CA THR A 139 -0.72 -3.02 21.20
C THR A 139 -2.06 -2.33 21.43
N ASN A 140 -2.07 -1.02 21.65
CA ASN A 140 -3.29 -0.26 21.85
C ASN A 140 -3.19 1.16 21.27
N LEU A 141 -4.31 1.60 20.70
CA LEU A 141 -4.59 2.98 20.36
C LEU A 141 -5.63 3.53 21.33
N GLN A 142 -5.21 4.38 22.26
CA GLN A 142 -6.03 4.84 23.39
C GLN A 142 -6.61 3.63 24.17
N ASP A 143 -7.93 3.43 24.10
CA ASP A 143 -8.67 2.30 24.68
C ASP A 143 -9.02 1.20 23.65
N CYS A 144 -8.64 1.38 22.38
CA CYS A 144 -8.85 0.42 21.29
C CYS A 144 -7.68 -0.59 21.23
N PRO A 145 -7.91 -1.90 21.46
CA PRO A 145 -6.87 -2.90 21.31
C PRO A 145 -6.54 -3.13 19.82
N VAL A 146 -5.26 -3.29 19.51
CA VAL A 146 -4.75 -3.50 18.16
C VAL A 146 -4.02 -4.85 18.15
N TYR A 147 -4.57 -5.82 17.42
CA TYR A 147 -3.91 -7.13 17.25
C TYR A 147 -3.25 -7.25 15.87
N ASN A 148 -3.82 -6.59 14.86
CA ASN A 148 -3.34 -6.58 13.48
C ASN A 148 -3.33 -5.16 12.87
N VAL A 149 -2.76 -5.02 11.66
CA VAL A 149 -2.77 -3.77 10.89
C VAL A 149 -4.19 -3.35 10.50
N GLU A 150 -5.13 -4.28 10.30
CA GLU A 150 -6.54 -3.92 10.05
C GLU A 150 -7.17 -3.23 11.26
N ASP A 151 -6.89 -3.73 12.47
CA ASP A 151 -7.41 -3.15 13.72
C ASP A 151 -6.85 -1.73 13.92
N TRP A 152 -5.58 -1.52 13.63
CA TRP A 152 -4.96 -0.20 13.65
C TRP A 152 -5.71 0.80 12.75
N ASN A 153 -5.97 0.41 11.50
CA ASN A 153 -6.70 1.25 10.55
C ASN A 153 -8.15 1.50 10.99
N PHE A 154 -8.82 0.48 11.53
CA PHE A 154 -10.17 0.58 12.06
C PHE A 154 -10.24 1.54 13.27
N CYS A 155 -9.33 1.38 14.25
CA CYS A 155 -9.26 2.25 15.42
C CYS A 155 -8.97 3.72 15.03
N LEU A 156 -8.07 3.97 14.06
CA LEU A 156 -7.83 5.34 13.58
C LEU A 156 -9.04 5.95 12.89
N GLY A 157 -9.77 5.17 12.09
CA GLY A 157 -11.03 5.59 11.46
C GLY A 157 -12.09 5.95 12.52
N ASP A 158 -12.23 5.11 13.54
CA ASP A 158 -13.16 5.33 14.66
C ASP A 158 -12.81 6.60 15.46
N ILE A 159 -11.52 6.86 15.71
CA ILE A 159 -11.02 8.08 16.38
C ILE A 159 -11.27 9.33 15.52
N ALA A 160 -11.23 9.22 14.19
CA ALA A 160 -11.49 10.34 13.29
C ALA A 160 -12.97 10.77 13.32
N GLU A 161 -13.89 9.81 13.38
CA GLU A 161 -15.34 10.06 13.40
C GLU A 161 -15.85 10.51 14.78
N LYS A 162 -15.28 9.95 15.87
CA LYS A 162 -15.70 10.27 17.24
C LYS A 162 -15.21 11.63 17.71
N SER A 163 -15.97 12.21 18.65
CA SER A 163 -15.56 13.40 19.39
C SER A 163 -14.33 13.12 20.25
N GLN A 164 -13.44 14.10 20.36
CA GLN A 164 -12.24 14.02 21.17
C GLN A 164 -12.54 13.63 22.62
N VAL A 165 -11.79 12.66 23.14
CA VAL A 165 -11.91 12.18 24.53
C VAL A 165 -11.19 13.10 25.51
N GLY A 166 -11.74 13.22 26.71
CA GLY A 166 -11.16 13.93 27.84
C GLY A 166 -10.47 13.00 28.85
N TYR A 167 -9.86 13.62 29.85
CA TYR A 167 -9.06 12.97 30.89
C TYR A 167 -9.46 13.48 32.28
N CYS A 168 -9.53 12.59 33.26
CA CYS A 168 -9.93 12.96 34.63
C CYS A 168 -8.78 13.54 35.43
N VAL A 169 -8.86 14.80 35.83
CA VAL A 169 -7.83 15.45 36.65
C VAL A 169 -8.44 15.95 37.96
N SER A 170 -7.76 15.72 39.08
CA SER A 170 -8.20 16.23 40.39
C SER A 170 -8.07 17.75 40.46
N ALA A 171 -8.96 18.42 41.20
CA ALA A 171 -8.91 19.88 41.36
C ALA A 171 -7.58 20.37 41.96
N ALA A 172 -6.98 19.60 42.89
CA ALA A 172 -5.69 19.91 43.48
C ALA A 172 -4.55 19.84 42.44
N THR A 173 -4.53 18.79 41.63
CA THR A 173 -3.57 18.61 40.54
C THR A 173 -3.74 19.70 39.47
N LEU A 174 -4.98 20.06 39.17
CA LEU A 174 -5.30 21.11 38.21
C LEU A 174 -4.72 22.46 38.67
N GLN A 175 -4.88 22.84 39.95
CA GLN A 175 -4.32 24.07 40.51
C GLN A 175 -2.78 24.07 40.54
N GLN A 176 -2.15 22.92 40.76
CA GLN A 176 -0.69 22.80 40.80
C GLN A 176 -0.04 22.85 39.42
N LEU A 177 -0.68 22.23 38.43
CA LEU A 177 -0.16 22.14 37.07
C LEU A 177 -0.63 23.28 36.16
N SER A 178 -1.68 24.02 36.55
CA SER A 178 -2.19 25.14 35.76
C SER A 178 -1.25 26.34 35.83
N PHE A 179 -0.77 26.77 34.67
CA PHE A 179 -0.11 28.06 34.54
C PHE A 179 -1.14 29.16 34.25
N PRO A 180 -1.07 30.33 34.91
CA PRO A 180 -1.95 31.45 34.59
C PRO A 180 -1.61 31.94 33.17
N ALA A 181 -2.53 31.76 32.25
CA ALA A 181 -2.32 32.12 30.86
C ALA A 181 -3.50 32.90 30.29
N ARG A 182 -3.17 33.83 29.37
CA ARG A 182 -4.17 34.59 28.62
C ARG A 182 -4.78 33.66 27.59
N VAL A 183 -6.10 33.60 27.59
CA VAL A 183 -6.88 32.78 26.67
C VAL A 183 -7.08 33.57 25.37
N TYR A 184 -6.54 33.07 24.27
CA TYR A 184 -6.72 33.66 22.94
C TYR A 184 -7.63 32.73 22.11
N ARG A 185 -8.71 33.28 21.55
CA ARG A 185 -9.56 32.55 20.60
C ARG A 185 -9.11 32.89 19.18
N ARG A 186 -8.69 31.88 18.41
CA ARG A 186 -8.37 32.02 16.99
C ARG A 186 -9.65 32.13 16.15
N LEU A 187 -9.50 32.62 14.93
CA LEU A 187 -10.60 32.73 13.95
C LEU A 187 -11.21 31.36 13.62
N ASP A 188 -10.43 30.28 13.71
CA ASP A 188 -10.86 28.89 13.44
C ASP A 188 -11.65 28.26 14.62
N GLY A 189 -11.99 29.06 15.64
CA GLY A 189 -12.73 28.61 16.82
C GLY A 189 -11.88 27.91 17.89
N THR A 190 -10.61 27.63 17.60
CA THR A 190 -9.66 27.05 18.56
C THR A 190 -9.26 28.06 19.62
N VAL A 191 -9.10 27.57 20.85
CA VAL A 191 -8.66 28.38 21.99
C VAL A 191 -7.25 27.97 22.38
N GLU A 192 -6.34 28.94 22.33
CA GLU A 192 -4.94 28.79 22.68
C GLU A 192 -4.70 29.44 24.05
N CYS A 193 -4.33 28.62 25.02
CA CYS A 193 -4.06 29.06 26.38
C CYS A 193 -2.64 28.74 26.85
N CYS A 194 -1.77 28.19 26.00
CA CYS A 194 -0.36 28.00 26.32
C CYS A 194 0.46 29.08 25.62
N SER A 195 1.38 29.73 26.35
CA SER A 195 2.42 30.55 25.72
C SER A 195 3.47 29.63 25.09
N ASN A 196 4.17 30.11 24.06
CA ASN A 196 5.06 29.32 23.19
C ASN A 196 6.37 28.82 23.87
N ASN A 197 6.38 28.62 25.19
CA ASN A 197 7.56 28.27 25.97
C ASN A 197 7.84 26.77 26.06
N SER A 198 6.89 25.90 25.69
CA SER A 198 7.02 24.45 25.84
C SER A 198 6.24 23.69 24.76
N LEU A 199 6.94 22.88 23.97
CA LEU A 199 6.36 22.04 22.90
C LEU A 199 5.48 20.88 23.42
N THR A 200 5.42 20.67 24.74
CA THR A 200 4.73 19.53 25.40
C THR A 200 3.41 19.91 26.05
N ASP A 201 3.11 21.20 26.14
CA ASP A 201 1.98 21.69 26.89
C ASP A 201 0.80 21.95 25.95
N ILE A 202 -0.35 21.43 26.32
CA ILE A 202 -1.57 21.51 25.51
C ILE A 202 -2.62 22.26 26.30
N CYS A 203 -3.44 23.03 25.59
CA CYS A 203 -4.56 23.71 26.19
C CYS A 203 -5.72 22.73 26.42
N PHE A 204 -6.19 22.62 27.66
CA PHE A 204 -7.35 21.82 28.01
C PHE A 204 -8.52 22.71 28.45
N SER A 205 -9.71 22.41 27.97
CA SER A 205 -10.97 22.99 28.40
C SER A 205 -11.64 22.10 29.46
N TYR A 206 -12.33 22.71 30.42
CA TYR A 206 -13.15 22.02 31.40
C TYR A 206 -14.34 22.89 31.81
N SER A 207 -15.42 22.26 32.26
CA SER A 207 -16.60 22.94 32.76
C SER A 207 -16.75 22.74 34.27
N ASN A 208 -17.00 23.84 34.99
CA ASN A 208 -17.44 23.78 36.38
C ASN A 208 -18.98 23.72 36.45
N LYS A 209 -19.56 23.43 37.63
CA LYS A 209 -21.03 23.38 37.87
C LYS A 209 -21.79 24.66 37.52
N LEU A 210 -21.08 25.76 37.22
CA LEU A 210 -21.61 27.07 36.83
C LEU A 210 -21.58 27.29 35.30
N ASP A 211 -21.35 26.24 34.51
CA ASP A 211 -21.28 26.24 33.03
C ASP A 211 -20.29 27.23 32.40
N SER A 212 -19.31 27.72 33.18
CA SER A 212 -18.20 28.48 32.61
C SER A 212 -17.19 27.52 31.97
N HIS A 213 -17.02 27.63 30.65
CA HIS A 213 -15.92 26.99 29.93
C HIS A 213 -14.60 27.64 30.33
N LEU A 214 -13.83 26.94 31.17
CA LEU A 214 -12.53 27.36 31.65
C LEU A 214 -11.43 26.64 30.86
N TYR A 215 -10.26 27.26 30.79
CA TYR A 215 -9.11 26.73 30.06
C TYR A 215 -7.89 26.69 30.98
N ALA A 216 -7.11 25.62 30.90
CA ALA A 216 -5.86 25.46 31.62
C ALA A 216 -4.78 24.91 30.69
N CYS A 217 -3.59 25.52 30.74
CA CYS A 217 -2.40 24.98 30.07
C CYS A 217 -1.77 23.91 30.97
N LEU A 218 -1.73 22.66 30.48
CA LEU A 218 -1.24 21.51 31.25
C LEU A 218 -0.27 20.68 30.42
N PRO A 219 0.77 20.07 31.03
CA PRO A 219 1.62 19.09 30.36
C PRO A 219 0.82 17.84 29.97
N ALA A 220 0.66 17.59 28.67
CA ALA A 220 -0.24 16.55 28.17
C ALA A 220 0.08 15.15 28.71
N ARG A 221 1.38 14.81 28.80
CA ARG A 221 1.84 13.51 29.28
C ARG A 221 1.43 13.22 30.72
N LYS A 222 1.63 14.17 31.63
CA LYS A 222 1.25 14.01 33.05
C LYS A 222 -0.26 13.81 33.22
N VAL A 223 -1.05 14.52 32.41
CA VAL A 223 -2.51 14.37 32.41
C VAL A 223 -2.89 12.96 31.94
N ILE A 224 -2.37 12.50 30.82
CA ILE A 224 -2.78 11.25 30.17
C ILE A 224 -2.28 10.00 30.92
N GLU A 225 -1.06 10.03 31.48
CA GLU A 225 -0.49 8.89 32.21
C GLU A 225 -1.18 8.66 33.57
N ALA A 226 -1.60 9.73 34.24
CA ALA A 226 -2.14 9.68 35.60
C ALA A 226 -3.67 9.56 35.68
N SER A 227 -4.39 9.61 34.54
CA SER A 227 -5.84 9.76 34.53
C SER A 227 -6.59 8.70 33.73
N LYS A 228 -7.86 8.50 34.12
CA LYS A 228 -8.85 7.73 33.36
C LYS A 228 -9.45 8.60 32.25
N VAL A 229 -9.80 8.00 31.12
CA VAL A 229 -10.54 8.65 30.02
C VAL A 229 -11.96 8.99 30.46
N CYS A 230 -12.45 10.17 30.07
CA CYS A 230 -13.79 10.67 30.36
C CYS A 230 -14.41 11.39 29.17
N ARG A 231 -15.74 11.46 29.15
CA ARG A 231 -16.51 12.34 28.25
C ARG A 231 -17.24 13.42 29.02
N THR A 232 -17.61 13.12 30.26
CA THR A 232 -18.36 14.01 31.14
C THR A 232 -17.72 14.05 32.53
N ASN A 233 -18.02 15.09 33.31
CA ASN A 233 -17.54 15.22 34.68
C ASN A 233 -17.99 14.05 35.57
N THR A 234 -19.11 13.38 35.23
CA THR A 234 -19.62 12.24 35.99
C THR A 234 -18.74 10.99 35.90
N ASP A 235 -18.01 10.82 34.78
CA ASP A 235 -17.13 9.66 34.57
C ASP A 235 -15.91 9.66 35.51
N CYS A 236 -15.60 10.82 36.06
CA CYS A 236 -14.46 11.07 36.93
C CYS A 236 -14.78 10.93 38.42
N HIS A 237 -16.06 10.84 38.81
CA HIS A 237 -16.43 10.75 40.23
C HIS A 237 -15.95 9.44 40.85
N LYS A 238 -14.83 9.51 41.58
CA LYS A 238 -14.39 8.51 42.54
C LYS A 238 -14.30 9.14 43.93
N ASP A 239 -15.02 8.55 44.86
CA ASP A 239 -14.95 8.67 46.33
C ASP A 239 -14.18 9.88 46.89
N PHE A 240 -14.91 11.01 47.04
CA PHE A 240 -14.58 12.19 47.86
C PHE A 240 -13.56 13.21 47.32
N VAL A 241 -12.92 13.01 46.16
CA VAL A 241 -12.02 14.01 45.57
C VAL A 241 -12.71 14.77 44.43
N PRO A 242 -12.79 16.11 44.46
CA PRO A 242 -13.33 16.87 43.33
C PRO A 242 -12.42 16.70 42.12
N SER A 243 -12.94 16.07 41.07
CA SER A 243 -12.26 15.81 39.80
C SER A 243 -13.04 16.39 38.64
N PHE A 244 -12.35 16.96 37.67
CA PHE A 244 -12.93 17.51 36.46
C PHE A 244 -12.49 16.69 35.25
N CYS A 245 -13.39 16.55 34.28
CA CYS A 245 -13.05 16.04 32.98
C CYS A 245 -12.44 17.17 32.15
N VAL A 246 -11.14 17.07 31.84
CA VAL A 246 -10.43 18.03 31.02
C VAL A 246 -10.34 17.50 29.58
N THR A 247 -10.83 18.27 28.60
CA THR A 247 -10.81 17.91 27.18
C THR A 247 -9.81 18.79 26.43
N PRO A 248 -8.93 18.24 25.57
CA PRO A 248 -7.97 19.08 24.86
C PRO A 248 -8.70 19.99 23.85
N SER A 249 -8.38 21.28 23.88
CA SER A 249 -8.91 22.31 23.00
C SER A 249 -8.14 22.30 21.68
N LEU A 250 -8.52 21.38 20.80
CA LEU A 250 -7.93 21.18 19.48
C LEU A 250 -8.89 21.57 18.37
N GLU A 251 -8.36 21.75 17.16
CA GLU A 251 -9.18 21.99 15.97
C GLU A 251 -10.06 20.78 15.66
N ASN A 252 -11.21 20.99 15.02
CA ASN A 252 -12.20 19.93 14.80
C ASN A 252 -11.67 18.73 13.99
N GLN A 253 -10.57 18.88 13.24
CA GLN A 253 -9.91 17.82 12.48
C GLN A 253 -8.65 17.25 13.16
N THR A 254 -8.14 17.91 14.20
CA THR A 254 -6.96 17.44 14.94
C THR A 254 -7.39 16.64 16.15
N ARG A 255 -6.65 15.57 16.44
CA ARG A 255 -6.93 14.67 17.57
C ARG A 255 -5.66 14.47 18.36
N LEU A 256 -5.83 14.28 19.67
CA LEU A 256 -4.78 13.83 20.57
C LEU A 256 -4.91 12.32 20.75
N ILE A 257 -3.96 11.57 20.18
CA ILE A 257 -3.94 10.11 20.13
C ILE A 257 -2.81 9.61 21.03
N ARG A 258 -3.14 8.65 21.91
CA ARG A 258 -2.17 7.93 22.74
C ARG A 258 -1.89 6.58 22.09
N VAL A 259 -0.65 6.31 21.72
CA VAL A 259 -0.21 5.04 21.15
C VAL A 259 0.59 4.28 22.20
N LYS A 260 0.15 3.07 22.56
CA LYS A 260 0.88 2.21 23.52
C LYS A 260 1.77 1.24 22.76
N HIS A 261 3.07 1.30 23.02
CA HIS A 261 4.09 0.47 22.39
C HIS A 261 5.15 0.00 23.40
N PRO A 262 4.87 -1.05 24.20
CA PRO A 262 5.87 -1.59 25.11
C PRO A 262 7.10 -2.08 24.32
N PRO A 263 8.33 -1.93 24.86
CA PRO A 263 8.68 -1.56 26.23
C PRO A 263 8.85 -0.05 26.48
N HIS A 264 8.72 0.79 25.45
CA HIS A 264 8.94 2.22 25.55
C HIS A 264 7.72 2.96 26.14
N ILE A 265 7.92 4.23 26.54
CA ILE A 265 6.85 5.08 27.05
C ILE A 265 5.86 5.40 25.94
N ASP A 266 4.58 5.51 26.28
CA ASP A 266 3.53 5.79 25.30
C ASP A 266 3.82 7.05 24.47
N MET A 267 3.65 6.91 23.17
CA MET A 267 3.79 7.97 22.19
C MET A 267 2.49 8.79 22.14
N LEU A 268 2.63 10.10 22.15
CA LEU A 268 1.51 11.05 22.07
C LEU A 268 1.58 11.74 20.72
N TYR A 269 0.53 11.56 19.93
CA TYR A 269 0.41 12.16 18.61
C TYR A 269 -0.66 13.24 18.62
N VAL A 270 -0.32 14.41 18.06
CA VAL A 270 -1.25 15.53 17.86
C VAL A 270 -1.31 15.82 16.37
N GLY A 271 -2.46 15.59 15.76
CA GLY A 271 -2.62 15.80 14.31
C GLY A 271 -3.87 15.13 13.78
N HIS A 272 -3.99 15.07 12.46
CA HIS A 272 -5.08 14.37 11.81
C HIS A 272 -4.84 12.84 11.87
N PRO A 273 -5.80 12.01 12.31
CA PRO A 273 -5.59 10.56 12.44
C PRO A 273 -5.12 9.88 11.15
N MET A 274 -5.63 10.31 9.99
CA MET A 274 -5.21 9.74 8.70
C MET A 274 -3.75 10.08 8.34
N HIS A 275 -3.17 11.17 8.84
CA HIS A 275 -1.75 11.44 8.60
C HIS A 275 -0.89 10.39 9.31
N LEU A 276 -1.28 9.99 10.53
CA LEU A 276 -0.57 8.96 11.29
C LEU A 276 -0.55 7.62 10.53
N GLN A 277 -1.65 7.28 9.85
CA GLN A 277 -1.77 6.07 9.02
C GLN A 277 -0.74 6.02 7.88
N TYR A 278 -0.42 7.16 7.26
CA TYR A 278 0.53 7.22 6.15
C TYR A 278 1.98 7.43 6.60
N THR A 279 2.20 7.93 7.81
CA THR A 279 3.55 8.18 8.33
C THR A 279 4.21 6.96 8.96
N VAL A 280 3.42 5.96 9.38
CA VAL A 280 3.92 4.77 10.07
C VAL A 280 3.56 3.54 9.24
N SER A 281 4.58 2.86 8.72
CA SER A 281 4.42 1.57 8.07
C SER A 281 4.41 0.47 9.14
N LEU A 282 3.38 -0.37 9.08
CA LEU A 282 3.13 -1.42 10.05
C LEU A 282 3.04 -2.79 9.37
N SER A 283 3.40 -3.84 10.11
CA SER A 283 3.27 -5.23 9.73
C SER A 283 2.56 -6.03 10.82
N SER A 284 1.66 -6.93 10.44
CA SER A 284 1.02 -7.87 11.38
C SER A 284 1.94 -9.04 11.77
N PHE A 285 3.11 -9.15 11.14
CA PHE A 285 4.04 -10.26 11.34
C PHE A 285 5.17 -9.87 12.29
N VAL A 286 5.23 -10.56 13.44
CA VAL A 286 6.28 -10.36 14.44
C VAL A 286 7.29 -11.50 14.37
N PRO A 287 8.60 -11.23 14.22
CA PRO A 287 9.61 -12.29 14.14
C PRO A 287 9.72 -13.05 15.46
N ARG A 288 9.79 -14.39 15.39
CA ARG A 288 9.99 -15.24 16.58
C ARG A 288 11.42 -15.19 17.11
N GLN A 289 12.39 -14.90 16.26
CA GLN A 289 13.81 -14.82 16.59
C GLN A 289 14.38 -13.51 16.05
N ASN A 290 15.27 -12.87 16.82
CA ASN A 290 15.82 -11.55 16.48
C ASN A 290 16.72 -11.54 15.22
N PHE A 291 17.15 -12.70 14.71
CA PHE A 291 17.91 -12.79 13.46
C PHE A 291 17.03 -12.62 12.21
N LEU A 292 15.72 -12.84 12.31
CA LEU A 292 14.84 -12.63 11.16
C LEU A 292 14.64 -11.15 10.91
N SER A 293 14.76 -10.76 9.63
CA SER A 293 14.44 -9.41 9.19
C SER A 293 12.95 -9.12 9.37
N ILE A 294 12.66 -7.94 9.90
CA ILE A 294 11.31 -7.40 10.10
C ILE A 294 10.64 -7.10 8.74
N ASP A 295 11.44 -6.77 7.72
CA ASP A 295 10.94 -6.34 6.42
C ASP A 295 10.57 -7.51 5.51
N LEU A 296 11.09 -8.71 5.77
CA LEU A 296 10.92 -9.87 4.88
C LEU A 296 9.46 -10.17 4.50
N PRO A 297 8.48 -10.19 5.44
CA PRO A 297 7.08 -10.40 5.09
C PRO A 297 6.55 -9.31 4.15
N VAL A 298 6.90 -8.04 4.42
CA VAL A 298 6.48 -6.88 3.61
C VAL A 298 7.11 -6.93 2.22
N VAL A 299 8.38 -7.35 2.13
CA VAL A 299 9.09 -7.55 0.86
C VAL A 299 8.40 -8.63 0.02
N ILE A 300 8.12 -9.79 0.61
CA ILE A 300 7.47 -10.90 -0.12
C ILE A 300 6.08 -10.47 -0.57
N GLU A 301 5.29 -9.84 0.30
CA GLU A 301 3.95 -9.37 -0.02
C GLU A 301 3.97 -8.35 -1.17
N THR A 302 4.84 -7.35 -1.07
CA THR A 302 5.00 -6.29 -2.08
C THR A 302 5.44 -6.87 -3.42
N PHE A 303 6.44 -7.75 -3.38
CA PHE A 303 6.97 -8.42 -4.57
C PHE A 303 5.91 -9.28 -5.27
N CYS A 304 5.15 -10.09 -4.52
CA CYS A 304 4.06 -10.88 -5.09
C CYS A 304 2.93 -10.01 -5.67
N LYS A 305 2.57 -8.89 -5.02
CA LYS A 305 1.60 -7.92 -5.58
C LYS A 305 2.08 -7.36 -6.92
N TYR A 306 3.35 -6.98 -7.02
CA TYR A 306 3.95 -6.54 -8.28
C TYR A 306 3.96 -7.65 -9.33
N LEU A 307 4.35 -8.87 -8.98
CA LEU A 307 4.32 -10.00 -9.92
C LEU A 307 2.92 -10.27 -10.46
N ILE A 308 1.88 -10.27 -9.62
CA ILE A 308 0.49 -10.49 -10.06
C ILE A 308 0.05 -9.39 -11.03
N SER A 309 0.27 -8.13 -10.66
CA SER A 309 -0.14 -6.97 -11.47
C SER A 309 0.60 -6.94 -12.81
N LEU A 310 1.92 -7.08 -12.78
CA LEU A 310 2.77 -6.97 -13.98
C LEU A 310 2.67 -8.18 -14.88
N SER A 311 2.60 -9.39 -14.32
CA SER A 311 2.43 -10.60 -15.12
C SER A 311 1.04 -10.64 -15.78
N GLY A 312 0.01 -10.18 -15.06
CA GLY A 312 -1.33 -9.98 -15.61
C GLY A 312 -1.33 -8.93 -16.73
N ALA A 313 -0.70 -7.77 -16.52
CA ALA A 313 -0.59 -6.71 -17.52
C ALA A 313 0.17 -7.18 -18.77
N LEU A 314 1.31 -7.86 -18.60
CA LEU A 314 2.10 -8.41 -19.70
C LEU A 314 1.32 -9.46 -20.49
N ALA A 315 0.59 -10.35 -19.79
CA ALA A 315 -0.29 -11.33 -20.43
C ALA A 315 -1.39 -10.65 -21.27
N VAL A 316 -2.01 -9.59 -20.76
CA VAL A 316 -3.04 -8.84 -21.49
C VAL A 316 -2.44 -8.11 -22.69
N ILE A 317 -1.33 -7.39 -22.51
CA ILE A 317 -0.67 -6.63 -23.58
C ILE A 317 -0.24 -7.56 -24.72
N ASN A 318 0.44 -8.68 -24.40
CA ASN A 318 0.86 -9.66 -25.41
C ASN A 318 -0.34 -10.41 -26.03
N ALA A 319 -1.53 -10.34 -25.43
CA ALA A 319 -2.77 -10.85 -26.00
C ALA A 319 -3.43 -9.93 -27.04
N VAL A 320 -3.16 -8.62 -27.01
CA VAL A 320 -3.82 -7.65 -27.89
C VAL A 320 -3.34 -7.82 -29.34
N PRO A 321 -4.23 -7.87 -30.35
CA PRO A 321 -3.85 -7.97 -31.76
C PRO A 321 -3.25 -6.65 -32.27
N CYS A 322 -1.99 -6.40 -31.94
CA CYS A 322 -1.19 -5.27 -32.42
C CYS A 322 0.06 -5.76 -33.16
N PHE A 323 0.62 -4.89 -34.00
CA PHE A 323 1.90 -5.16 -34.64
C PHE A 323 3.03 -5.36 -33.62
N ALA A 324 3.95 -6.28 -33.92
CA ALA A 324 5.12 -6.60 -33.10
C ALA A 324 4.84 -7.19 -31.70
N LEU A 325 3.59 -7.60 -31.42
CA LEU A 325 3.22 -8.39 -30.24
C LEU A 325 2.79 -9.80 -30.65
N ASP A 326 2.78 -10.76 -29.72
CA ASP A 326 2.24 -12.11 -29.95
C ASP A 326 0.77 -12.07 -30.43
N GLY A 327 0.05 -11.02 -30.02
CA GLY A 327 -0.98 -10.29 -30.74
C GLY A 327 -1.24 -10.75 -32.18
N GLN A 328 -0.28 -10.36 -33.00
CA GLN A 328 -0.31 -10.44 -34.44
C GLN A 328 -0.32 -11.88 -34.94
N TRP A 329 0.58 -12.70 -34.42
CA TRP A 329 0.77 -14.07 -34.87
C TRP A 329 -0.46 -14.92 -34.55
N ILE A 330 -1.07 -14.71 -33.39
CA ILE A 330 -2.25 -15.48 -33.01
C ILE A 330 -3.47 -15.06 -33.80
N LEU A 331 -3.64 -13.77 -34.09
CA LEU A 331 -4.71 -13.35 -34.99
C LEU A 331 -4.54 -14.02 -36.36
N ASN A 332 -3.34 -14.00 -36.93
CA ASN A 332 -3.05 -14.58 -38.24
C ASN A 332 -3.30 -16.10 -38.26
N SER A 333 -2.78 -16.84 -37.27
CA SER A 333 -3.01 -18.28 -37.15
C SER A 333 -4.49 -18.61 -36.87
N PHE A 334 -5.19 -17.79 -36.09
CA PHE A 334 -6.62 -17.96 -35.81
C PHE A 334 -7.48 -17.74 -37.06
N LEU A 335 -7.23 -16.66 -37.81
CA LEU A 335 -7.90 -16.38 -39.08
C LEU A 335 -7.64 -17.49 -40.10
N GLU A 336 -6.44 -18.07 -40.09
CA GLU A 336 -6.11 -19.21 -40.94
C GLU A 336 -6.81 -20.51 -40.53
N ALA A 337 -6.94 -20.77 -39.23
CA ALA A 337 -7.62 -21.95 -38.72
C ALA A 337 -9.15 -21.89 -38.88
N THR A 338 -9.76 -20.71 -38.73
CA THR A 338 -11.24 -20.56 -38.64
C THR A 338 -11.89 -20.04 -39.91
N LEU A 339 -11.26 -19.10 -40.63
CA LEU A 339 -11.82 -18.51 -41.86
C LEU A 339 -11.34 -19.20 -43.14
N SER A 340 -10.48 -20.22 -43.06
CA SER A 340 -10.09 -21.01 -44.25
C SER A 340 -11.28 -21.70 -44.94
N SER A 341 -12.35 -22.00 -44.22
CA SER A 341 -13.58 -22.57 -44.79
C SER A 341 -14.56 -21.52 -45.34
N LEU A 342 -14.45 -20.25 -44.92
CA LEU A 342 -15.41 -19.19 -45.27
C LEU A 342 -14.86 -18.23 -46.34
N ILE A 343 -13.55 -17.95 -46.30
CA ILE A 343 -12.85 -17.08 -47.25
C ILE A 343 -11.72 -17.89 -47.89
N VAL A 344 -11.98 -18.38 -49.10
CA VAL A 344 -11.06 -19.25 -49.86
C VAL A 344 -9.80 -18.48 -50.31
N GLU A 345 -9.92 -17.18 -50.58
CA GLU A 345 -8.78 -16.34 -50.98
C GLU A 345 -7.92 -15.92 -49.79
N LYS A 346 -6.67 -16.37 -49.78
CA LYS A 346 -5.65 -16.01 -48.79
C LYS A 346 -5.42 -14.49 -48.69
N GLN A 347 -5.50 -13.79 -49.82
CA GLN A 347 -5.27 -12.34 -49.90
C GLN A 347 -6.34 -11.54 -49.13
N ASN A 348 -7.60 -11.95 -49.19
CA ASN A 348 -8.70 -11.31 -48.44
C ASN A 348 -8.58 -11.58 -46.94
N ARG A 349 -8.11 -12.77 -46.54
CA ARG A 349 -7.85 -13.09 -45.13
C ARG A 349 -6.71 -12.26 -44.54
N GLU A 350 -5.61 -12.11 -45.28
CA GLU A 350 -4.49 -11.26 -44.87
C GLU A 350 -4.88 -9.79 -44.79
N PHE A 351 -5.74 -9.31 -45.71
CA PHE A 351 -6.27 -7.95 -45.66
C PHE A 351 -7.15 -7.69 -44.42
N VAL A 352 -8.05 -8.63 -44.07
CA VAL A 352 -8.84 -8.57 -42.83
C VAL A 352 -7.94 -8.59 -41.60
N GLY A 353 -6.92 -9.45 -41.57
CA GLY A 353 -5.93 -9.48 -40.51
C GLY A 353 -5.21 -8.14 -40.36
N PHE A 354 -4.75 -7.55 -41.47
CA PHE A 354 -4.10 -6.25 -41.48
C PHE A 354 -4.99 -5.13 -40.92
N LEU A 355 -6.27 -5.08 -41.29
CA LEU A 355 -7.21 -4.07 -40.78
C LEU A 355 -7.42 -4.20 -39.27
N ILE A 356 -7.55 -5.42 -38.75
CA ILE A 356 -7.70 -5.67 -37.30
C ILE A 356 -6.43 -5.25 -36.56
N LEU A 357 -5.24 -5.58 -37.09
CA LEU A 357 -3.95 -5.18 -36.49
C LEU A 357 -3.74 -3.67 -36.50
N LEU A 358 -4.15 -3.00 -37.58
CA LEU A 358 -4.09 -1.55 -37.69
C LEU A 358 -5.01 -0.88 -36.66
N ALA A 359 -6.25 -1.37 -36.53
CA ALA A 359 -7.20 -0.87 -35.53
C ALA A 359 -6.70 -1.11 -34.10
N GLY A 360 -6.19 -2.31 -33.80
CA GLY A 360 -5.62 -2.63 -32.49
C GLY A 360 -4.42 -1.75 -32.13
N SER A 361 -3.49 -1.56 -33.08
CA SER A 361 -2.29 -0.75 -32.88
C SER A 361 -2.64 0.74 -32.72
N ALA A 362 -3.59 1.26 -33.49
CA ALA A 362 -4.09 2.62 -33.35
C ALA A 362 -4.76 2.84 -31.99
N LEU A 363 -5.55 1.88 -31.51
CA LEU A 363 -6.21 1.94 -30.21
C LEU A 363 -5.19 1.90 -29.06
N LEU A 364 -4.17 1.04 -29.14
CA LEU A 364 -3.09 0.99 -28.17
C LEU A 364 -2.29 2.30 -28.15
N ALA A 365 -1.92 2.83 -29.32
CA ALA A 365 -1.20 4.10 -29.42
C ALA A 365 -2.01 5.27 -28.86
N ALA A 366 -3.32 5.33 -29.15
CA ALA A 366 -4.22 6.34 -28.60
C ALA A 366 -4.31 6.24 -27.07
N ASN A 367 -4.43 5.04 -26.51
CA ASN A 367 -4.45 4.83 -25.06
C ASN A 367 -3.14 5.24 -24.39
N VAL A 368 -1.99 4.91 -24.99
CA VAL A 368 -0.68 5.33 -24.48
C VAL A 368 -0.52 6.85 -24.56
N ALA A 369 -0.93 7.48 -25.67
CA ALA A 369 -0.89 8.93 -25.83
C ALA A 369 -1.79 9.66 -24.83
N LEU A 370 -3.02 9.16 -24.61
CA LEU A 370 -3.95 9.68 -23.59
C LEU A 370 -3.38 9.50 -22.18
N GLY A 371 -2.77 8.35 -21.88
CA GLY A 371 -2.12 8.10 -20.60
C GLY A 371 -0.96 9.06 -20.34
N LEU A 372 -0.08 9.26 -21.32
CA LEU A 372 1.02 10.20 -21.23
C LEU A 372 0.54 11.65 -21.10
N TRP A 373 -0.47 12.04 -21.87
CA TRP A 373 -1.08 13.38 -21.74
C TRP A 373 -1.67 13.58 -20.34
N MET A 374 -2.42 12.62 -19.82
CA MET A 374 -3.02 12.75 -18.48
C MET A 374 -1.96 12.90 -17.37
N VAL A 375 -0.77 12.32 -17.58
CA VAL A 375 0.37 12.47 -16.65
C VAL A 375 1.08 13.81 -16.82
N THR A 376 1.20 14.35 -18.03
CA THR A 376 1.90 15.63 -18.29
C THR A 376 1.02 16.88 -18.16
N ALA A 377 -0.31 16.72 -18.23
CA ALA A 377 -1.27 17.82 -18.03
C ALA A 377 -1.72 18.00 -16.57
N ARG A 378 -1.20 17.19 -15.66
CA ARG A 378 -1.20 17.45 -14.21
C ARG A 378 0.13 18.04 -13.81
#